data_AF-A0A966UQ31-F1
#
_entry.id   AF-A0A966UQ31-F1
#
_cell.length_a   1.000
_cell.length_b   1.000
_cell.length_c   1.000
_cell.angle_alpha   90.00
_cell.angle_beta   90.00
_cell.angle_gamma   90.00
#
_symmetry.space_group_name_H-M   'P 1'
#
loop_
_entity.id
_entity.type
_entity.pdbx_description
1 polymer ?
#
loop_
_entity_poly.entity_id
_entity_poly.type
_entity_poly.pdbx_seq_one_letter_code
_entity_poly.pdbx_strand_id
1 'polypeptide(L)'
;MEALHFKRTLHNFVNQSNVESKLLATFRAIEHIQDLRLDLELSLHVARCIEIEVSVIPPNKKPNKLELFIRIMNALFNLNESEVKILTNQVDVLHSMGKIKGISVFKKISHSVGSWITKKIL
;
A
#
# COMPACT_ATOMS: atom_id res chain seq x y z
N MET A 1 27.85 8.59 -19.13
CA MET A 1 26.46 9.10 -18.97
C MET A 1 25.71 8.33 -17.86
N GLU A 2 26.40 7.99 -16.75
CA GLU A 2 25.86 7.05 -15.73
C GLU A 2 25.63 7.70 -14.35
N ALA A 3 26.34 8.79 -14.02
CA ALA A 3 26.25 9.45 -12.72
C ALA A 3 24.89 10.15 -12.45
N LEU A 4 24.16 10.55 -13.50
CA LEU A 4 22.86 11.21 -13.40
C LEU A 4 21.73 10.25 -12.99
N HIS A 5 21.82 8.98 -13.38
CA HIS A 5 20.83 7.96 -12.99
C HIS A 5 20.95 7.62 -11.49
N PHE A 6 22.17 7.52 -10.97
CA PHE A 6 22.41 7.13 -9.58
C PHE A 6 21.89 8.17 -8.58
N LYS A 7 22.13 9.46 -8.84
CA LYS A 7 21.56 10.56 -8.02
C LYS A 7 20.03 10.56 -7.99
N ARG A 8 19.41 10.22 -9.12
CA ARG A 8 17.95 10.23 -9.27
C ARG A 8 17.28 9.04 -8.57
N THR A 9 17.93 7.87 -8.59
CA THR A 9 17.52 6.69 -7.82
C THR A 9 17.64 6.94 -6.32
N LEU A 10 18.75 7.53 -5.85
CA LEU A 10 18.95 7.90 -4.45
C LEU A 10 17.85 8.83 -3.94
N HIS A 11 17.53 9.90 -4.67
CA HIS A 11 16.52 10.87 -4.23
C HIS A 11 15.09 10.27 -4.17
N ASN A 12 14.78 9.30 -5.04
CA ASN A 12 13.50 8.60 -4.99
C ASN A 12 13.45 7.59 -3.83
N PHE A 13 14.57 6.90 -3.58
CA PHE A 13 14.72 5.95 -2.48
C PHE A 13 14.61 6.63 -1.12
N VAL A 14 15.22 7.81 -0.98
CA VAL A 14 15.15 8.65 0.23
C VAL A 14 13.70 9.06 0.53
N ASN A 15 12.92 9.43 -0.48
CA ASN A 15 11.52 9.85 -0.24
C ASN A 15 10.61 8.70 0.21
N GLN A 16 10.72 7.51 -0.40
CA GLN A 16 9.88 6.36 0.00
C GLN A 16 10.27 5.80 1.37
N SER A 17 11.58 5.69 1.65
CA SER A 17 12.09 5.25 2.95
C SER A 17 11.75 6.25 4.07
N ASN A 18 11.73 7.56 3.77
CA ASN A 18 11.31 8.59 4.72
C ASN A 18 9.82 8.48 5.08
N VAL A 19 8.94 8.26 4.10
CA VAL A 19 7.50 8.08 4.35
C VAL A 19 7.25 6.84 5.20
N GLU A 20 7.88 5.71 4.86
CA GLU A 20 7.77 4.48 5.63
C GLU A 20 8.26 4.67 7.07
N SER A 21 9.45 5.27 7.26
CA SER A 21 10.03 5.50 8.59
C SER A 21 9.15 6.41 9.46
N LYS A 22 8.60 7.48 8.86
CA LYS A 22 7.69 8.41 9.54
C LYS A 22 6.40 7.72 9.99
N LEU A 23 5.80 6.93 9.11
CA LEU A 23 4.57 6.19 9.41
C LEU A 23 4.83 5.10 10.46
N LEU A 24 5.92 4.36 10.36
CA LEU A 24 6.29 3.35 11.36
C LEU A 24 6.53 3.96 12.74
N ALA A 25 7.21 5.11 12.82
CA ALA A 25 7.38 5.82 14.09
C ALA A 25 6.03 6.25 14.69
N THR A 26 5.11 6.72 13.85
CA THR A 26 3.76 7.14 14.28
C THR A 26 2.96 5.96 14.83
N PHE A 27 2.93 4.84 14.11
CA PHE A 27 2.14 3.68 14.53
C PHE A 27 2.76 2.93 15.71
N ARG A 28 4.09 2.86 15.82
CA ARG A 28 4.75 2.25 16.98
C ARG A 28 4.52 2.99 18.29
N ALA A 29 4.10 4.26 18.23
CA ALA A 29 3.73 5.04 19.42
C ALA A 29 2.33 4.69 19.96
N ILE A 30 1.52 3.91 19.22
CA ILE A 30 0.19 3.48 19.67
C ILE A 30 0.36 2.33 20.67
N GLU A 31 -0.14 2.53 21.89
CA GLU A 31 -0.20 1.48 22.90
C GLU A 31 -1.07 0.31 22.41
N HIS A 32 -0.65 -0.92 22.72
CA HIS A 32 -1.39 -2.14 22.35
C HIS A 32 -1.65 -2.32 20.85
N ILE A 33 -0.86 -1.67 19.98
CA ILE A 33 -1.04 -1.77 18.52
C ILE A 33 -1.05 -3.22 18.01
N GLN A 34 -0.34 -4.13 18.69
CA GLN A 34 -0.28 -5.55 18.32
C GLN A 34 -1.65 -6.23 18.32
N ASP A 35 -2.60 -5.76 19.14
CA ASP A 35 -3.96 -6.29 19.21
C ASP A 35 -4.80 -5.88 17.99
N LEU A 36 -4.34 -4.88 17.22
CA LEU A 36 -5.03 -4.30 16.07
C LEU A 36 -4.52 -4.84 14.72
N ARG A 37 -3.75 -5.93 14.72
CA ARG A 37 -3.05 -6.49 13.54
C ARG A 37 -3.90 -6.65 12.27
N LEU A 38 -5.18 -7.03 12.43
CA LEU A 38 -6.13 -7.22 11.32
C LEU A 38 -7.37 -6.32 11.46
N ASP A 39 -7.28 -5.32 12.32
CA ASP A 39 -8.38 -4.40 12.57
C ASP A 39 -8.62 -3.51 11.34
N LEU A 40 -9.89 -3.40 10.96
CA LEU A 40 -10.29 -2.65 9.76
C LEU A 40 -10.11 -1.14 9.94
N GLU A 41 -10.31 -0.62 11.16
CA GLU A 41 -10.13 0.80 11.46
C GLU A 41 -8.66 1.18 11.41
N LEU A 42 -7.76 0.35 11.95
CA LEU A 42 -6.33 0.53 11.80
C LEU A 42 -5.93 0.49 10.32
N SER A 43 -6.40 -0.50 9.56
CA SER A 43 -6.14 -0.59 8.11
C SER A 43 -6.58 0.68 7.38
N LEU A 44 -7.77 1.21 7.70
CA LEU A 44 -8.25 2.47 7.14
C LEU A 44 -7.38 3.66 7.54
N HIS A 45 -6.97 3.72 8.82
CA HIS A 45 -6.15 4.81 9.32
C HIS A 45 -4.78 4.82 8.65
N VAL A 46 -4.10 3.67 8.56
CA VAL A 46 -2.82 3.51 7.86
C VAL A 46 -2.96 3.91 6.39
N ALA A 47 -4.00 3.43 5.70
CA ALA A 47 -4.24 3.78 4.30
C ALA A 47 -4.42 5.30 4.10
N ARG A 48 -5.15 5.98 4.99
CA ARG A 48 -5.32 7.44 4.95
C ARG A 48 -4.02 8.20 5.17
N CYS A 49 -3.21 7.78 6.14
CA CYS A 49 -1.90 8.38 6.39
C CYS A 49 -1.00 8.25 5.16
N ILE A 50 -0.99 7.08 4.50
CA ILE A 50 -0.28 6.88 3.23
C ILE A 50 -0.79 7.82 2.15
N GLU A 51 -2.11 8.01 2.01
CA GLU A 51 -2.66 8.94 1.02
C GLU A 51 -2.18 10.37 1.22
N ILE A 52 -2.17 10.83 2.46
CA ILE A 52 -1.71 12.17 2.83
C ILE A 52 -0.23 12.32 2.47
N GLU A 53 0.62 11.39 2.91
CA GLU A 53 2.07 11.45 2.66
C GLU A 53 2.43 11.28 1.18
N VAL A 54 1.68 10.47 0.42
CA VAL A 54 1.89 10.31 -1.03
C VAL A 54 1.33 11.48 -1.83
N SER A 55 0.35 12.22 -1.29
CA SER A 55 -0.27 13.35 -1.99
C SER A 55 0.72 14.49 -2.28
N VAL A 56 1.70 14.68 -1.40
CA VAL A 56 2.75 15.71 -1.53
C VAL A 56 3.87 15.31 -2.47
N ILE A 57 3.94 14.04 -2.89
CA ILE A 57 4.95 13.53 -3.81
C ILE A 57 4.55 13.89 -5.26
N PRO A 58 5.47 14.37 -6.11
CA PRO A 58 5.20 14.63 -7.52
C PRO A 58 4.59 13.42 -8.24
N PRO A 59 3.60 13.60 -9.15
CA PRO A 59 2.86 12.50 -9.78
C PRO A 59 3.73 11.40 -10.39
N ASN A 60 4.83 11.80 -11.05
CA ASN A 60 5.75 10.89 -11.76
C ASN A 60 6.66 10.07 -10.82
N LYS A 61 6.53 10.24 -9.51
CA LYS A 61 7.34 9.58 -8.47
C LYS A 61 6.49 8.95 -7.36
N LYS A 62 5.16 8.90 -7.53
CA LYS A 62 4.29 8.34 -6.49
C LYS A 62 4.53 6.84 -6.35
N PRO A 63 4.86 6.34 -5.14
CA PRO A 63 5.00 4.91 -4.91
C PRO A 63 3.64 4.22 -5.02
N ASN A 64 3.67 2.90 -5.23
CA ASN A 64 2.46 2.09 -5.15
C ASN A 64 1.95 2.09 -3.70
N LYS A 65 0.76 2.68 -3.48
CA LYS A 65 0.15 2.80 -2.16
C LYS A 65 -0.15 1.45 -1.51
N LEU A 66 -0.54 0.42 -2.30
CA LEU A 66 -0.84 -0.92 -1.77
C LEU A 66 0.42 -1.57 -1.24
N GLU A 67 1.49 -1.51 -2.04
CA GLU A 67 2.78 -2.07 -1.66
C GLU A 67 3.34 -1.39 -0.41
N LEU A 68 3.23 -0.06 -0.33
CA LEU A 68 3.64 0.71 0.83
C LEU A 68 2.80 0.36 2.08
N PHE A 69 1.49 0.17 1.91
CA PHE A 69 0.59 -0.28 2.97
C PHE A 69 1.00 -1.65 3.52
N ILE A 70 1.18 -2.65 2.66
CA ILE A 70 1.59 -4.00 3.07
C ILE A 70 2.97 -3.98 3.74
N ARG A 71 3.92 -3.18 3.24
CA ARG A 71 5.23 -3.03 3.87
C ARG A 71 5.14 -2.47 5.29
N ILE A 72 4.34 -1.44 5.50
CA ILE A 72 4.14 -0.84 6.82
C ILE A 72 3.48 -1.84 7.76
N MET A 73 2.39 -2.48 7.34
CA MET A 73 1.71 -3.49 8.17
C MET A 73 2.63 -4.68 8.49
N ASN A 74 3.44 -5.12 7.52
CA ASN A 74 4.40 -6.19 7.73
C ASN A 74 5.52 -5.79 8.71
N ALA A 75 6.01 -4.56 8.63
CA ALA A 75 7.03 -4.05 9.55
C ALA A 75 6.49 -3.76 10.97
N LEU A 76 5.17 -3.65 11.15
CA LEU A 76 4.51 -3.51 12.45
C LEU A 76 4.22 -4.87 13.10
N PHE A 77 3.81 -5.86 12.31
CA PHE A 77 3.20 -7.10 12.83
C PHE A 77 3.87 -8.40 12.40
N ASN A 78 4.87 -8.35 11.51
CA ASN A 78 5.50 -9.52 10.90
C ASN A 78 4.46 -10.51 10.36
N LEU A 79 3.82 -10.11 9.26
CA LEU A 79 2.65 -10.77 8.69
C LEU A 79 3.03 -12.06 7.95
N ASN A 80 2.12 -13.03 7.97
CA ASN A 80 2.17 -14.20 7.10
C ASN A 80 1.38 -13.96 5.79
N GLU A 81 1.51 -14.88 4.82
CA GLU A 81 0.85 -14.74 3.52
C GLU A 81 -0.69 -14.68 3.59
N SER A 82 -1.30 -15.38 4.56
CA SER A 82 -2.75 -15.38 4.74
C SER A 82 -3.24 -13.99 5.18
N GLU A 83 -2.52 -13.38 6.11
CA GLU A 83 -2.84 -12.05 6.64
C GLU A 83 -2.62 -10.96 5.61
N VAL A 84 -1.56 -11.07 4.80
CA VAL A 84 -1.33 -10.17 3.67
C VAL A 84 -2.52 -10.20 2.70
N LYS A 85 -3.08 -11.40 2.43
CA LYS A 85 -4.29 -11.52 1.60
C LYS A 85 -5.51 -10.88 2.25
N ILE A 86 -5.71 -11.09 3.56
CA ILE A 86 -6.82 -10.46 4.31
C ILE A 86 -6.72 -8.94 4.23
N LEU A 87 -5.54 -8.38 4.54
CA LEU A 87 -5.29 -6.95 4.52
C LEU A 87 -5.43 -6.34 3.12
N THR A 88 -4.99 -7.06 2.08
CA THR A 88 -5.21 -6.65 0.68
C THR A 88 -6.70 -6.58 0.36
N ASN A 89 -7.48 -7.59 0.75
CA ASN A 89 -8.93 -7.59 0.57
C ASN A 89 -9.62 -6.47 1.37
N GLN A 90 -9.17 -6.17 2.59
CA GLN A 90 -9.68 -5.06 3.38
C GLN A 90 -9.46 -3.73 2.66
N VAL A 91 -8.27 -3.51 2.10
CA VAL A 91 -7.95 -2.33 1.30
C VAL A 91 -8.88 -2.21 0.08
N ASP A 92 -9.10 -3.31 -0.64
CA ASP A 92 -10.02 -3.33 -1.78
C ASP A 92 -11.46 -3.02 -1.36
N VAL A 93 -11.93 -3.55 -0.23
CA VAL A 93 -13.25 -3.23 0.34
C VAL A 93 -13.33 -1.74 0.70
N LEU A 94 -12.35 -1.20 1.43
CA LEU A 94 -12.31 0.22 1.80
C LEU A 94 -12.31 1.14 0.57
N HIS A 95 -11.62 0.73 -0.49
CA HIS A 95 -11.62 1.44 -1.76
C HIS A 95 -13.00 1.38 -2.44
N SER A 96 -13.61 0.19 -2.52
CA SER A 96 -14.95 0.01 -3.10
C SER A 96 -16.04 0.80 -2.36
N MET A 97 -15.88 0.98 -1.05
CA MET A 97 -16.76 1.79 -0.20
C MET A 97 -16.46 3.29 -0.27
N GLY A 98 -15.48 3.72 -1.07
CA GLY A 98 -15.07 5.13 -1.20
C GLY A 98 -14.44 5.72 0.06
N LYS A 99 -14.01 4.89 1.01
CA LYS A 99 -13.39 5.35 2.27
C LYS A 99 -11.94 5.81 2.09
N ILE A 100 -11.30 5.37 1.01
CA ILE A 100 -9.97 5.76 0.54
C ILE A 100 -10.01 6.05 -0.98
N LYS A 101 -9.20 6.98 -1.46
CA LYS A 101 -9.07 7.33 -2.88
C LYS A 101 -8.11 6.37 -3.58
N GLY A 102 -8.64 5.46 -4.39
CA GLY A 102 -7.90 4.78 -5.46
C GLY A 102 -6.47 4.42 -5.07
N ILE A 103 -6.30 3.35 -4.31
CA ILE A 103 -5.01 2.68 -4.30
C ILE A 103 -4.86 2.13 -5.72
N SER A 104 -3.92 2.69 -6.49
CA SER A 104 -3.77 2.34 -7.90
C SER A 104 -3.26 0.90 -8.01
N VAL A 105 -4.17 -0.05 -7.87
CA VAL A 105 -3.96 -1.42 -8.32
C VAL A 105 -4.02 -1.33 -9.84
N PHE A 106 -2.85 -1.17 -10.44
CA PHE A 106 -2.69 -1.28 -11.89
C PHE A 106 -3.11 -2.70 -12.30
N LYS A 107 -4.39 -2.85 -12.65
CA LYS A 107 -4.87 -3.64 -13.79
C LYS A 107 -4.18 -5.00 -13.99
N LYS A 108 -4.29 -5.93 -13.02
CA LYS A 108 -3.96 -7.35 -13.25
C LYS A 108 -5.12 -8.33 -13.07
N ILE A 109 -6.18 -7.97 -12.34
CA ILE A 109 -7.31 -8.88 -12.11
C ILE A 109 -8.31 -8.92 -13.30
N SER A 110 -8.35 -7.89 -14.15
CA SER A 110 -9.28 -7.88 -15.29
C SER A 110 -8.94 -8.93 -16.37
N HIS A 111 -7.69 -9.40 -16.46
CA HIS A 111 -7.32 -10.47 -17.39
C HIS A 111 -7.75 -11.87 -16.92
N SER A 112 -7.80 -12.10 -15.60
CA SER A 112 -8.23 -13.40 -15.06
C SER A 112 -9.74 -13.59 -15.15
N VAL A 113 -10.54 -12.53 -14.94
CA VAL A 113 -12.00 -12.61 -15.10
C VAL A 113 -12.39 -12.68 -16.58
N GLY A 114 -11.73 -11.89 -17.43
CA GLY A 114 -11.95 -11.93 -18.89
C GLY A 114 -11.64 -13.30 -19.49
N SER A 115 -10.54 -13.95 -19.05
CA SER A 115 -10.17 -15.29 -19.53
C SER A 115 -11.10 -16.41 -19.07
N TRP A 116 -11.86 -16.21 -17.97
CA TRP A 116 -12.83 -17.20 -17.49
C TRP A 116 -14.15 -17.11 -18.24
N ILE A 117 -14.57 -15.89 -18.61
CA ILE A 117 -15.79 -15.65 -19.39
C ILE A 117 -15.60 -16.10 -20.85
N THR A 118 -14.46 -15.81 -21.48
CA THR A 118 -14.20 -16.24 -22.86
C THR A 118 -14.06 -17.75 -23.01
N LYS A 119 -13.59 -18.48 -21.99
CA LYS A 119 -13.54 -19.95 -22.00
C LYS A 119 -14.89 -20.64 -21.79
N LYS A 120 -15.95 -19.91 -21.39
CA LYS A 120 -17.29 -20.47 -21.18
C LYS A 120 -18.29 -20.17 -22.30
N ILE A 121 -17.96 -19.21 -23.18
CA ILE A 121 -18.86 -18.73 -24.25
C ILE A 121 -18.41 -19.24 -25.64
N LEU A 122 -17.19 -19.74 -25.78
CA LEU A 122 -16.69 -20.45 -26.97
C LEU A 122 -16.78 -21.97 -26.79
#